data_AF-A0A830EDC0-F1
#
_entry.id   AF-A0A830EDC0-F1
#
_cell.length_a   1.000
_cell.length_b   1.000
_cell.length_c   1.000
_cell.angle_alpha   90.00
_cell.angle_beta   90.00
_cell.angle_gamma   90.00
#
_symmetry.space_group_name_H-M   'P 1'
#
loop_
_entity.id
_entity.type
_entity.pdbx_description
1 polymer ?
#
loop_
_entity_poly.entity_id
_entity_poly.type
_entity_poly.pdbx_seq_one_letter_code
_entity_poly.pdbx_strand_id
1 'polypeptide(L)'
;MEQSGRFRVYRVVESVPHINLQAVDSPTLYSVYSSGYPDRQPAVDELATGDLVEATLEGDPDDDAEPWRLGAVERVGRVRTAFATDVDPPDLARACWTSGLTEPAYAVVTEADERIGVCGVQPRDPLPNGAFVPNVLTGLLPLEPRFDAVPEVGDPAVEAVFLDPDPPDASSYTHPYGVVFLFTRSGTAFAERLRSEYACPLDADTRPTFDPYGI
;
A
#
# COMPACT_ATOMS: atom_id res chain seq x y z
N MET A 1 -13.18 -17.82 16.61
CA MET A 1 -12.04 -17.28 17.38
C MET A 1 -12.06 -15.76 17.30
N GLU A 2 -11.53 -15.07 18.29
CA GLU A 2 -11.36 -13.61 18.26
C GLU A 2 -9.87 -13.27 18.19
N GLN A 3 -9.53 -12.25 17.39
CA GLN A 3 -8.19 -11.72 17.26
C GLN A 3 -8.23 -10.20 17.33
N SER A 4 -7.63 -9.62 18.37
CA SER A 4 -7.54 -8.17 18.54
C SER A 4 -6.12 -7.67 18.32
N GLY A 5 -5.98 -6.48 17.76
CA GLY A 5 -4.67 -5.87 17.53
C GLY A 5 -4.73 -4.65 16.63
N ARG A 6 -3.56 -4.26 16.13
CA ARG A 6 -3.40 -3.20 15.13
C ARG A 6 -3.23 -3.79 13.75
N PHE A 7 -3.93 -3.20 12.79
CA PHE A 7 -3.94 -3.69 11.41
C PHE A 7 -3.81 -2.56 10.41
N ARG A 8 -3.06 -2.80 9.36
CA ARG A 8 -2.99 -1.95 8.17
C ARG A 8 -4.08 -2.38 7.19
N VAL A 9 -4.87 -1.41 6.75
CA VAL A 9 -5.95 -1.60 5.79
C VAL A 9 -5.40 -1.62 4.36
N TYR A 10 -5.85 -2.60 3.58
CA TYR A 10 -5.61 -2.73 2.15
C TYR A 10 -6.93 -2.99 1.44
N ARG A 11 -7.31 -2.07 0.54
CA ARG A 11 -8.54 -2.16 -0.24
C ARG A 11 -8.15 -2.15 -1.72
N VAL A 12 -8.60 -3.14 -2.47
CA VAL A 12 -8.24 -3.27 -3.89
C VAL A 12 -9.11 -2.36 -4.77
N VAL A 13 -10.37 -2.73 -4.98
CA VAL A 13 -11.38 -1.97 -5.75
C VAL A 13 -12.77 -2.18 -5.15
N GLU A 14 -13.74 -1.33 -5.48
CA GLU A 14 -15.11 -1.43 -4.94
C GLU A 14 -15.84 -2.72 -5.33
N SER A 15 -15.49 -3.32 -6.48
CA SER A 15 -16.12 -4.57 -6.96
C SER A 15 -15.73 -5.80 -6.14
N VAL A 16 -14.69 -5.72 -5.31
CA VAL A 16 -14.24 -6.77 -4.41
C VAL A 16 -14.88 -6.55 -3.03
N PRO A 17 -15.81 -7.42 -2.57
CA PRO A 17 -16.63 -7.18 -1.38
C PRO A 17 -15.90 -7.51 -0.06
N HIS A 18 -14.59 -7.32 -0.01
CA HIS A 18 -13.78 -7.53 1.19
C HIS A 18 -12.66 -6.50 1.30
N ILE A 19 -12.14 -6.38 2.52
CA ILE A 19 -11.00 -5.55 2.90
C ILE A 19 -9.94 -6.52 3.42
N ASN A 20 -8.69 -6.29 3.04
CA ASN A 20 -7.57 -7.04 3.61
C ASN A 20 -6.98 -6.25 4.78
N LEU A 21 -6.74 -6.92 5.90
CA LEU A 21 -6.13 -6.38 7.10
C LEU A 21 -4.83 -7.13 7.37
N GLN A 22 -3.69 -6.44 7.25
CA GLN A 22 -2.40 -7.01 7.64
C GLN A 22 -2.11 -6.65 9.09
N ALA A 23 -1.80 -7.64 9.92
CA ALA A 23 -1.36 -7.37 11.29
C ALA A 23 -0.06 -6.56 11.30
N VAL A 24 0.08 -5.61 12.22
CA VAL A 24 1.31 -4.80 12.32
C VAL A 24 2.48 -5.61 12.88
N ASP A 25 2.20 -6.50 13.84
CA ASP A 25 3.23 -7.26 14.56
C ASP A 25 3.57 -8.61 13.89
N SER A 26 2.92 -8.96 12.79
CA SER A 26 3.16 -10.22 12.06
C SER A 26 2.78 -10.10 10.58
N PRO A 27 3.33 -10.90 9.67
CA PRO A 27 2.96 -10.88 8.26
C PRO A 27 1.56 -11.47 7.97
N THR A 28 0.74 -11.71 9.00
CA THR A 28 -0.58 -12.34 8.85
C THR A 28 -1.55 -11.39 8.17
N LEU A 29 -2.17 -11.86 7.09
CA LEU A 29 -3.17 -11.14 6.32
C LEU A 29 -4.54 -11.78 6.57
N TYR A 30 -5.53 -10.96 6.89
CA TYR A 30 -6.91 -11.37 7.10
C TYR A 30 -7.79 -10.77 6.00
N SER A 31 -8.53 -11.60 5.28
CA SER A 31 -9.61 -11.14 4.42
C SER A 31 -10.88 -10.98 5.25
N VAL A 32 -11.50 -9.80 5.17
CA VAL A 32 -12.58 -9.37 6.05
C VAL A 32 -13.74 -8.86 5.21
N TYR A 33 -14.98 -9.22 5.53
CA TYR A 33 -16.15 -8.68 4.83
C TYR A 33 -16.13 -7.14 4.80
N SER A 34 -16.40 -6.54 3.64
CA SER A 34 -16.49 -5.07 3.53
C SER A 34 -17.84 -4.52 3.98
N SER A 35 -18.85 -5.39 4.12
CA SER A 35 -20.21 -4.99 4.43
C SER A 35 -20.92 -5.98 5.37
N GLY A 36 -22.12 -5.60 5.81
CA GLY A 36 -22.94 -6.42 6.72
C GLY A 36 -22.75 -6.06 8.19
N TYR A 37 -22.45 -4.79 8.47
CA TYR A 37 -22.20 -4.28 9.81
C TYR A 37 -23.22 -3.23 10.26
N PRO A 38 -24.35 -3.61 10.90
CA PRO A 38 -25.45 -2.68 11.19
C PRO A 38 -25.04 -1.35 11.86
N ASP A 39 -24.18 -1.42 12.89
CA ASP A 39 -23.84 -0.26 13.72
C ASP A 39 -22.49 0.39 13.37
N ARG A 40 -21.70 -0.23 12.49
CA ARG A 40 -20.32 0.20 12.19
C ARG A 40 -20.01 0.29 10.69
N GLN A 41 -20.98 0.02 9.82
CA GLN A 41 -20.82 0.15 8.37
C GLN A 41 -20.23 1.51 7.97
N PRO A 42 -20.69 2.67 8.53
CA PRO A 42 -20.10 3.96 8.16
C PRO A 42 -18.58 4.04 8.43
N ALA A 43 -18.12 3.48 9.55
CA ALA A 43 -16.70 3.45 9.87
C ALA A 43 -15.91 2.55 8.91
N VAL A 44 -16.50 1.42 8.49
CA VAL A 44 -15.89 0.48 7.53
C VAL A 44 -15.85 1.06 6.12
N ASP A 45 -16.89 1.79 5.71
CA ASP A 45 -16.97 2.44 4.39
C ASP A 45 -15.95 3.57 4.24
N GLU A 46 -15.58 4.24 5.34
CA GLU A 46 -14.56 5.29 5.37
C GLU A 46 -13.11 4.77 5.34
N LEU A 47 -12.90 3.46 5.51
CA LEU A 47 -11.56 2.88 5.52
C LEU A 47 -10.93 2.91 4.11
N ALA A 48 -9.70 3.41 4.05
CA ALA A 48 -8.90 3.49 2.85
C ALA A 48 -7.61 2.67 2.98
N THR A 49 -7.01 2.29 1.85
CA THR A 49 -5.67 1.69 1.84
C THR A 49 -4.68 2.61 2.57
N GLY A 50 -3.88 2.02 3.46
CA GLY A 50 -2.94 2.77 4.31
C GLY A 50 -3.51 3.22 5.65
N ASP A 51 -4.82 3.07 5.91
CA ASP A 51 -5.37 3.30 7.25
C ASP A 51 -4.80 2.31 8.26
N LEU A 52 -4.53 2.81 9.46
CA LEU A 52 -4.12 2.02 10.61
C LEU A 52 -5.30 1.96 11.58
N VAL A 53 -5.75 0.74 11.87
CA VAL A 53 -6.91 0.51 12.73
C VAL A 53 -6.52 -0.30 13.96
N GLU A 54 -7.15 0.01 15.09
CA GLU A 54 -7.32 -0.92 16.19
C GLU A 54 -8.63 -1.68 15.96
N ALA A 55 -8.56 -3.01 15.92
CA ALA A 55 -9.72 -3.82 15.58
C ALA A 55 -9.76 -5.13 16.37
N THR A 56 -10.97 -5.68 16.45
CA THR A 56 -11.22 -7.08 16.85
C THR A 56 -11.82 -7.80 15.67
N LEU A 57 -11.18 -8.89 15.25
CA LEU A 57 -11.61 -9.76 14.17
C LEU A 57 -12.23 -11.03 14.74
N GLU A 58 -13.36 -11.44 14.19
CA GLU A 58 -14.12 -12.62 14.56
C GLU A 58 -14.19 -13.56 13.36
N GLY A 59 -13.71 -14.80 13.49
CA GLY A 59 -13.68 -15.76 12.38
C GLY A 59 -13.19 -17.14 12.82
N ASP A 60 -13.28 -18.10 11.91
CA ASP A 60 -12.72 -19.44 12.12
C ASP A 60 -11.30 -19.50 11.51
N PRO A 61 -10.23 -19.69 12.30
CA PRO A 61 -8.89 -19.81 11.76
C PRO A 61 -8.67 -21.09 10.93
N ASP A 62 -9.55 -22.08 11.08
CA ASP A 62 -9.45 -23.36 10.38
C ASP A 62 -10.24 -23.37 9.05
N ASP A 63 -11.00 -22.30 8.75
CA ASP A 63 -11.71 -22.09 7.48
C ASP A 63 -11.07 -20.93 6.70
N ASP A 64 -10.20 -21.25 5.76
CA ASP A 64 -9.52 -20.28 4.90
C ASP A 64 -10.42 -19.70 3.78
N ALA A 65 -11.61 -20.28 3.59
CA ALA A 65 -12.58 -19.83 2.60
C ALA A 65 -13.58 -18.81 3.18
N GLU A 66 -13.78 -18.77 4.50
CA GLU A 66 -14.68 -17.81 5.15
C GLU A 66 -13.94 -16.51 5.54
N PRO A 67 -14.32 -15.35 4.97
CA PRO A 67 -13.79 -14.08 5.43
C PRO A 67 -14.14 -13.80 6.89
N TRP A 68 -13.21 -13.16 7.58
CA TRP A 68 -13.38 -12.70 8.95
C TRP A 68 -14.40 -11.55 9.02
N ARG A 69 -14.95 -11.31 10.21
CA ARG A 69 -15.83 -10.18 10.51
C ARG A 69 -15.12 -9.20 11.43
N LEU A 70 -15.33 -7.90 11.22
CA LEU A 70 -14.96 -6.89 12.21
C LEU A 70 -15.97 -6.92 13.34
N GLY A 71 -15.55 -7.27 14.56
CA GLY A 71 -16.32 -7.09 15.79
C GLY A 71 -16.28 -5.63 16.27
N ALA A 72 -15.09 -5.04 16.24
CA ALA A 72 -14.83 -3.63 16.54
C ALA A 72 -13.77 -3.06 15.59
N VAL A 73 -13.85 -1.76 15.29
CA VAL A 73 -12.88 -1.06 14.45
C VAL A 73 -12.81 0.41 14.80
N GLU A 74 -11.60 0.92 15.00
CA GLU A 74 -11.30 2.35 15.20
C GLU A 74 -10.06 2.72 14.38
N ARG A 75 -10.17 3.77 13.56
CA ARG A 75 -9.01 4.31 12.84
C ARG A 75 -8.16 5.15 13.79
N VAL A 76 -6.93 4.70 14.04
CA VAL A 76 -5.96 5.34 14.94
C VAL A 76 -4.79 6.02 14.21
N GLY A 77 -4.69 5.83 12.89
CA GLY A 77 -3.66 6.47 12.08
C GLY A 77 -3.90 6.28 10.58
N ARG A 78 -3.06 6.90 9.75
CA ARG A 78 -3.12 6.79 8.29
C ARG A 78 -1.77 7.12 7.66
N VAL A 79 -1.34 6.28 6.73
CA VAL A 79 -0.41 6.67 5.65
C VAL A 79 -1.27 6.99 4.44
N ARG A 80 -1.24 8.23 3.95
CA ARG A 80 -2.03 8.59 2.77
C ARG A 80 -1.42 7.97 1.53
N THR A 81 -2.17 7.17 0.79
CA THR A 81 -1.65 6.46 -0.39
C THR A 81 -2.19 7.05 -1.69
N ALA A 82 -1.33 7.17 -2.70
CA ALA A 82 -1.71 7.42 -4.08
C ALA A 82 -1.06 6.42 -5.02
N PHE A 83 -1.69 6.18 -6.18
CA PHE A 83 -1.26 5.19 -7.16
C PHE A 83 -1.24 5.79 -8.57
N ALA A 84 -0.27 5.38 -9.37
CA ALA A 84 -0.28 5.54 -10.82
C ALA A 84 0.33 4.30 -11.47
N THR A 85 -0.29 3.83 -12.55
CA THR A 85 0.17 2.66 -13.32
C THR A 85 0.27 3.04 -14.79
N ASP A 86 1.04 2.28 -15.59
CA ASP A 86 1.31 2.61 -17.00
C ASP A 86 2.02 3.98 -17.12
N VAL A 87 3.04 4.19 -16.27
CA VAL A 87 3.78 5.45 -16.18
C VAL A 87 5.29 5.23 -16.25
N ASP A 88 6.02 6.17 -16.87
CA ASP A 88 7.48 6.09 -16.87
C ASP A 88 8.04 6.21 -15.44
N PRO A 89 9.02 5.38 -15.02
CA PRO A 89 9.68 5.56 -13.73
C PRO A 89 10.33 6.96 -13.64
N PRO A 90 10.37 7.60 -12.47
CA PRO A 90 11.13 8.85 -12.31
C PRO A 90 12.64 8.60 -12.40
N ASP A 91 13.42 9.64 -12.72
CA ASP A 91 14.89 9.56 -12.82
C ASP A 91 15.54 9.04 -11.54
N LEU A 92 14.99 9.41 -10.38
CA LEU A 92 15.48 8.96 -9.08
C LEU A 92 15.37 7.44 -8.94
N ALA A 93 14.28 6.84 -9.41
CA ALA A 93 14.10 5.39 -9.41
C ALA A 93 15.05 4.71 -10.41
N ARG A 94 15.19 5.27 -11.62
CA ARG A 94 16.15 4.76 -12.63
C ARG A 94 17.59 4.75 -12.12
N ALA A 95 18.00 5.81 -11.42
CA ALA A 95 19.34 5.91 -10.84
C ALA A 95 19.54 5.00 -9.63
N CYS A 96 18.47 4.69 -8.89
CA CYS A 96 18.50 3.80 -7.73
C CYS A 96 18.62 2.31 -8.13
N TRP A 97 18.06 1.94 -9.28
CA TRP A 97 18.06 0.55 -9.74
C TRP A 97 19.45 0.05 -10.16
N THR A 98 19.78 -1.17 -9.74
CA THR A 98 20.93 -1.94 -10.23
C THR A 98 20.47 -3.33 -10.64
N SER A 99 21.03 -3.87 -11.74
CA SER A 99 20.69 -5.21 -12.21
C SER A 99 21.03 -6.28 -11.16
N GLY A 100 20.10 -7.22 -10.92
CA GLY A 100 20.27 -8.31 -9.97
C GLY A 100 19.87 -8.00 -8.53
N LEU A 101 19.26 -6.84 -8.26
CA LEU A 101 18.66 -6.56 -6.95
C LEU A 101 17.53 -7.54 -6.64
N THR A 102 17.61 -8.15 -5.45
CA THR A 102 16.58 -9.04 -4.89
C THR A 102 15.86 -8.44 -3.70
N GLU A 103 16.39 -7.35 -3.15
CA GLU A 103 15.81 -6.55 -2.08
C GLU A 103 15.55 -5.12 -2.55
N PRO A 104 14.63 -4.38 -1.89
CA PRO A 104 14.38 -2.99 -2.23
C PRO A 104 15.62 -2.11 -2.00
N ALA A 105 15.87 -1.20 -2.93
CA ALA A 105 16.88 -0.16 -2.80
C ALA A 105 16.21 1.20 -2.66
N TYR A 106 16.87 2.15 -1.99
CA TYR A 106 16.31 3.46 -1.68
C TYR A 106 17.28 4.58 -2.04
N ALA A 107 16.73 5.68 -2.54
CA ALA A 107 17.41 6.95 -2.71
C ALA A 107 16.71 8.01 -1.86
N VAL A 108 17.48 8.77 -1.08
CA VAL A 108 16.96 9.83 -0.22
C VAL A 108 16.38 10.97 -1.07
N VAL A 109 15.18 11.41 -0.72
CA VAL A 109 14.55 12.61 -1.29
C VAL A 109 14.82 13.78 -0.36
N THR A 110 15.40 14.85 -0.91
CA THR A 110 15.69 16.07 -0.16
C THR A 110 14.94 17.29 -0.71
N GLU A 111 14.57 18.19 0.19
CA GLU A 111 14.01 19.51 -0.13
C GLU A 111 14.65 20.54 0.81
N ALA A 112 15.24 21.61 0.26
CA ALA A 112 15.97 22.62 1.05
C ALA A 112 17.01 22.02 2.03
N ASP A 113 17.81 21.05 1.54
CA ASP A 113 18.82 20.30 2.31
C ASP A 113 18.27 19.42 3.44
N GLU A 114 16.96 19.26 3.54
CA GLU A 114 16.29 18.42 4.52
C GLU A 114 15.82 17.10 3.91
N ARG A 115 15.98 16.00 4.65
CA ARG A 115 15.48 14.69 4.23
C ARG A 115 13.97 14.64 4.47
N ILE A 116 13.21 14.53 3.40
CA ILE A 116 11.73 14.52 3.46
C ILE A 116 11.12 13.16 3.17
N GLY A 117 11.95 12.19 2.75
CA GLY A 117 11.48 10.87 2.38
C GLY A 117 12.52 10.07 1.58
N VAL A 118 12.04 9.01 0.93
CA VAL A 118 12.82 8.19 -0.01
C VAL A 118 12.03 7.87 -1.27
N CYS A 119 12.75 7.61 -2.35
CA CYS A 119 12.30 6.87 -3.51
C CYS A 119 12.87 5.46 -3.42
N GLY A 120 12.01 4.46 -3.31
CA GLY A 120 12.35 3.05 -3.29
C GLY A 120 12.05 2.38 -4.62
N VAL A 121 12.93 1.49 -5.06
CA VAL A 121 12.66 0.53 -6.14
C VAL A 121 12.42 -0.85 -5.53
N GLN A 122 11.29 -1.46 -5.85
CA GLN A 122 10.90 -2.79 -5.40
C GLN A 122 11.11 -3.79 -6.54
N PRO A 123 12.09 -4.70 -6.45
CA PRO A 123 12.26 -5.76 -7.44
C PRO A 123 10.98 -6.58 -7.62
N ARG A 124 10.67 -6.97 -8.87
CA ARG A 124 9.49 -7.79 -9.22
C ARG A 124 9.70 -9.27 -8.98
N ASP A 125 10.91 -9.79 -9.18
CA ASP A 125 11.24 -11.22 -9.06
C ASP A 125 10.72 -11.89 -7.77
N PRO A 126 10.81 -11.29 -6.56
CA PRO A 126 10.27 -11.89 -5.35
C PRO A 126 8.76 -11.74 -5.18
N LEU A 127 8.08 -10.95 -6.02
CA LEU A 127 6.65 -10.67 -5.88
C LEU A 127 5.80 -11.76 -6.55
N PRO A 128 4.66 -12.14 -5.94
CA PRO A 128 3.65 -12.93 -6.61
C PRO A 128 3.30 -12.36 -7.98
N ASN A 129 3.40 -13.18 -9.03
CA ASN A 129 3.18 -12.81 -10.42
C ASN A 129 4.05 -11.64 -10.95
N GLY A 130 5.07 -11.18 -10.21
CA GLY A 130 5.87 -10.00 -10.57
C GLY A 130 5.12 -8.67 -10.50
N ALA A 131 3.86 -8.65 -10.06
CA ALA A 131 3.02 -7.45 -10.08
C ALA A 131 3.34 -6.55 -8.88
N PHE A 132 3.59 -5.26 -9.07
CA PHE A 132 3.92 -4.40 -7.93
C PHE A 132 2.66 -3.81 -7.26
N VAL A 133 1.93 -2.92 -7.95
CA VAL A 133 0.73 -2.29 -7.38
C VAL A 133 -0.35 -3.31 -6.95
N PRO A 134 -0.61 -4.39 -7.71
CA PRO A 134 -1.51 -5.44 -7.25
C PRO A 134 -1.11 -6.09 -5.91
N ASN A 135 0.18 -6.33 -5.68
CA ASN A 135 0.67 -6.87 -4.40
C ASN A 135 0.59 -5.85 -3.26
N VAL A 136 0.77 -4.55 -3.56
CA VAL A 136 0.52 -3.48 -2.59
C VAL A 136 -0.95 -3.47 -2.18
N LEU A 137 -1.87 -3.43 -3.14
CA LEU A 137 -3.31 -3.28 -2.89
C LEU A 137 -3.96 -4.48 -2.23
N THR A 138 -3.37 -5.66 -2.39
CA THR A 138 -3.81 -6.90 -1.72
C THR A 138 -3.13 -7.12 -0.38
N GLY A 139 -2.17 -6.28 0.02
CA GLY A 139 -1.45 -6.42 1.30
C GLY A 139 -0.43 -7.56 1.33
N LEU A 140 -0.02 -8.06 0.15
CA LEU A 140 0.97 -9.12 0.00
C LEU A 140 2.41 -8.60 0.07
N LEU A 141 2.62 -7.29 -0.10
CA LEU A 141 3.90 -6.64 0.13
C LEU A 141 4.00 -6.17 1.60
N PRO A 142 5.00 -6.65 2.39
CA PRO A 142 5.16 -6.24 3.78
C PRO A 142 5.70 -4.80 3.88
N LEU A 143 4.79 -3.84 3.93
CA LEU A 143 5.12 -2.41 3.96
C LEU A 143 5.25 -1.84 5.37
N GLU A 144 4.68 -2.49 6.39
CA GLU A 144 4.62 -1.93 7.74
C GLU A 144 5.98 -1.50 8.30
N PRO A 145 7.08 -2.28 8.18
CA PRO A 145 8.38 -1.82 8.67
C PRO A 145 8.89 -0.54 7.99
N ARG A 146 8.47 -0.29 6.74
CA ARG A 146 8.85 0.92 5.98
C ARG A 146 7.93 2.11 6.31
N PHE A 147 6.70 1.83 6.74
CA PHE A 147 5.79 2.85 7.23
C PHE A 147 6.11 3.29 8.65
N ASP A 148 6.56 2.37 9.52
CA ASP A 148 6.97 2.69 10.88
C ASP A 148 8.27 3.50 10.93
N ALA A 149 9.24 3.16 10.07
CA ALA A 149 10.48 3.90 9.90
C ALA A 149 10.88 3.96 8.43
N VAL A 150 10.76 5.14 7.83
CA VAL A 150 11.17 5.36 6.44
C VAL A 150 12.68 5.11 6.30
N PRO A 151 13.12 4.23 5.38
CA PRO A 151 14.54 3.94 5.19
C PRO A 151 15.40 5.20 5.02
N GLU A 152 16.63 5.21 5.55
CA GLU A 152 17.57 6.36 5.49
C GLU A 152 17.12 7.67 6.21
N VAL A 153 15.86 7.77 6.61
CA VAL A 153 15.28 8.94 7.31
C VAL A 153 14.97 8.61 8.76
N GLY A 154 14.36 7.45 9.04
CA GLY A 154 14.07 6.93 10.37
C GLY A 154 12.74 7.37 10.98
N ASP A 155 12.10 8.42 10.44
CA ASP A 155 10.79 8.86 10.89
C ASP A 155 9.65 8.05 10.22
N PRO A 156 8.45 7.95 10.84
CA PRO A 156 7.30 7.28 10.25
C PRO A 156 6.82 7.94 8.95
N ALA A 157 6.32 7.12 8.03
CA ALA A 157 5.68 7.61 6.81
C ALA A 157 4.32 8.24 7.14
N VAL A 158 4.03 9.38 6.50
CA VAL A 158 2.70 10.01 6.52
C VAL A 158 2.02 9.92 5.15
N GLU A 159 2.80 9.65 4.12
CA GLU A 159 2.35 9.57 2.73
C GLU A 159 3.19 8.55 1.95
N ALA A 160 2.52 7.80 1.08
CA ALA A 160 3.13 6.88 0.13
C ALA A 160 2.56 7.07 -1.28
N VAL A 161 3.42 7.15 -2.29
CA VAL A 161 3.01 7.21 -3.70
C VAL A 161 3.59 5.99 -4.42
N PHE A 162 2.73 5.13 -4.94
CA PHE A 162 3.11 3.90 -5.64
C PHE A 162 3.00 4.13 -7.15
N LEU A 163 4.09 3.91 -7.87
CA LEU A 163 4.15 4.01 -9.32
C LEU A 163 4.50 2.64 -9.90
N ASP A 164 3.71 2.17 -10.85
CA ASP A 164 3.95 0.95 -11.60
C ASP A 164 4.20 1.29 -13.08
N PRO A 165 5.34 0.87 -13.66
CA PRO A 165 5.61 1.12 -15.07
C PRO A 165 4.66 0.42 -16.03
N ASP A 166 3.98 -0.62 -15.54
CA ASP A 166 3.11 -1.45 -16.32
C ASP A 166 1.67 -1.37 -15.78
N PRO A 167 0.64 -1.60 -16.61
CA PRO A 167 -0.73 -1.68 -16.15
C PRO A 167 -0.92 -2.88 -15.19
N PRO A 168 -1.95 -2.84 -14.31
CA PRO A 168 -2.14 -3.86 -13.28
C PRO A 168 -2.44 -5.26 -13.83
N ASP A 169 -2.96 -5.36 -15.06
CA ASP A 169 -3.31 -6.58 -15.79
C ASP A 169 -2.23 -7.00 -16.81
N ALA A 170 -1.03 -6.41 -16.74
CA ALA A 170 0.07 -6.72 -17.62
C ALA A 170 0.45 -8.21 -17.55
N SER A 171 0.55 -8.85 -18.71
CA SER A 171 1.04 -10.24 -18.86
C SER A 171 2.58 -10.33 -18.92
N SER A 172 3.25 -9.19 -19.05
CA SER A 172 4.70 -9.05 -19.06
C SER A 172 5.09 -7.64 -18.62
N TYR A 173 6.26 -7.49 -17.99
CA TYR A 173 6.72 -6.21 -17.44
C TYR A 173 7.84 -5.57 -18.25
N THR A 174 7.71 -4.28 -18.53
CA THR A 174 8.70 -3.46 -19.24
C THR A 174 9.91 -3.12 -18.36
N HIS A 175 9.68 -3.03 -17.04
CA HIS A 175 10.72 -2.77 -16.05
C HIS A 175 10.77 -3.86 -14.97
N PRO A 176 11.96 -4.20 -14.43
CA PRO A 176 12.12 -5.25 -13.43
C PRO A 176 11.77 -4.82 -11.99
N TYR A 177 11.17 -3.63 -11.82
CA TYR A 177 10.81 -3.08 -10.51
C TYR A 177 9.56 -2.21 -10.58
N GLY A 178 8.87 -2.09 -9.44
CA GLY A 178 7.94 -1.00 -9.16
C GLY A 178 8.59 0.08 -8.32
N VAL A 179 7.94 1.24 -8.16
CA VAL A 179 8.49 2.40 -7.46
C VAL A 179 7.57 2.84 -6.33
N VAL A 180 8.15 3.15 -5.17
CA VAL A 180 7.42 3.77 -4.05
C VAL A 180 8.14 5.02 -3.59
N PHE A 181 7.41 6.11 -3.43
CA PHE A 181 7.88 7.24 -2.64
C PHE A 181 7.27 7.15 -1.25
N LEU A 182 8.09 7.29 -0.22
CA LEU A 182 7.64 7.38 1.17
C LEU A 182 8.06 8.73 1.71
N PHE A 183 7.10 9.53 2.19
CA PHE A 183 7.37 10.84 2.77
C PHE A 183 7.06 10.82 4.26
N THR A 184 7.91 11.49 5.03
CA THR A 184 7.74 11.66 6.49
C THR A 184 6.99 12.95 6.82
N ARG A 185 6.68 13.76 5.78
CA ARG A 185 5.96 15.04 5.90
C ARG A 185 4.94 15.19 4.79
N SER A 186 3.75 15.64 5.15
CA SER A 186 2.69 15.95 4.21
C SER A 186 2.88 17.33 3.60
N GLY A 187 2.52 17.50 2.33
CA GLY A 187 2.47 18.83 1.68
C GLY A 187 3.84 19.44 1.42
N THR A 188 4.88 18.61 1.27
CA THR A 188 6.16 19.09 0.73
C THR A 188 5.99 19.44 -0.75
N ALA A 189 6.75 20.44 -1.22
CA ALA A 189 6.58 20.89 -2.60
C ALA A 189 7.03 19.79 -3.59
N PHE A 190 8.00 18.96 -3.21
CA PHE A 190 8.38 17.76 -3.96
C PHE A 190 7.23 16.77 -4.10
N ALA A 191 6.58 16.38 -3.00
CA ALA A 191 5.47 15.41 -3.04
C ALA A 191 4.30 15.94 -3.86
N GLU A 192 3.98 17.23 -3.74
CA GLU A 192 2.94 17.88 -4.53
C GLU A 192 3.23 17.87 -6.03
N ARG A 193 4.47 18.22 -6.43
CA ARG A 193 4.89 18.16 -7.84
C ARG A 193 4.85 16.74 -8.38
N LEU A 194 5.36 15.77 -7.60
CA LEU A 194 5.33 14.36 -7.97
C LEU A 194 3.89 13.90 -8.25
N ARG A 195 2.97 14.13 -7.31
CA ARG A 195 1.56 13.74 -7.51
C ARG A 195 0.92 14.43 -8.70
N SER A 196 1.25 15.70 -8.94
CA SER A 196 0.75 16.43 -10.10
C SER A 196 1.29 15.87 -11.41
N GLU A 197 2.55 15.43 -11.44
CA GLU A 197 3.19 14.83 -12.62
C GLU A 197 2.57 13.48 -12.98
N TYR A 198 2.28 12.65 -11.98
CA TYR A 198 1.67 11.32 -12.16
C TYR A 198 0.14 11.31 -12.05
N ALA A 199 -0.49 12.49 -12.01
CA ALA A 199 -1.95 12.67 -11.90
C ALA A 199 -2.61 11.86 -10.76
N CYS A 200 -1.92 11.74 -9.62
CA CYS A 200 -2.34 10.89 -8.50
C CYS A 200 -2.55 11.73 -7.20
N PRO A 201 -3.60 12.57 -7.12
CA PRO A 201 -3.86 13.40 -5.94
C PRO A 201 -4.30 12.57 -4.73
N LEU A 202 -4.15 13.12 -3.51
CA LEU A 202 -4.49 12.40 -2.26
C LEU A 202 -5.96 12.49 -1.84
N ASP A 203 -6.73 13.39 -2.45
CA ASP A 203 -8.15 13.62 -2.14
C ASP A 203 -9.10 12.88 -3.10
N ALA A 204 -8.56 12.07 -4.01
CA ALA A 204 -9.30 11.18 -4.89
C ALA A 204 -8.80 9.74 -4.73
N ASP A 205 -9.67 8.78 -5.07
CA ASP A 205 -9.25 7.40 -5.24
C ASP A 205 -8.47 7.25 -6.54
N THR A 206 -7.18 6.97 -6.42
CA THR A 206 -6.25 6.83 -7.55
C THR A 206 -5.88 5.38 -7.81
N ARG A 207 -6.46 4.44 -7.06
CA ARG A 207 -6.20 3.00 -7.26
C ARG A 207 -6.62 2.61 -8.68
N PRO A 208 -5.78 1.86 -9.41
CA PRO A 208 -6.16 1.37 -10.72
C PRO A 208 -7.33 0.38 -10.57
N THR A 209 -8.24 0.37 -11.54
CA THR A 209 -9.27 -0.67 -11.62
C THR A 209 -8.65 -1.93 -12.19
N PHE A 210 -8.69 -3.02 -11.44
CA PHE A 210 -8.31 -4.35 -11.91
C PHE A 210 -9.00 -5.42 -11.07
N ASP A 211 -9.05 -6.64 -11.60
CA ASP A 211 -9.46 -7.79 -10.81
C ASP A 211 -8.23 -8.52 -10.28
N PRO A 212 -7.96 -8.45 -8.95
CA PRO A 212 -6.84 -9.17 -8.34
C PRO A 212 -7.02 -10.70 -8.36
N TYR A 213 -8.22 -11.21 -8.61
CA TYR A 213 -8.56 -12.64 -8.52
C TYR A 213 -8.80 -13.31 -9.88
N GLY A 214 -8.90 -12.54 -10.96
CA GLY A 214 -9.06 -13.06 -12.32
C GLY A 214 -10.38 -13.82 -12.56
N ILE A 215 -11.45 -13.41 -11.89
CA ILE A 215 -12.82 -13.94 -11.93
C ILE A 215 -13.66 -13.21 -13.01
#